data_AF-A0AAD8QNA0-F1
#
_entry.id   AF-A0AAD8QNA0-F1
#
_cell.length_a   1.000
_cell.length_b   1.000
_cell.length_c   1.000
_cell.angle_alpha   90.00
_cell.angle_beta   90.00
_cell.angle_gamma   90.00
#
_symmetry.space_group_name_H-M   'P 1'
#
loop_
_entity.id
_entity.type
_entity.pdbx_description
1 polymer ?
#
loop_
_entity_poly.entity_id
_entity_poly.type
_entity_poly.pdbx_seq_one_letter_code
_entity_poly.pdbx_strand_id
1 'polypeptide(L)'
;MRSKGRPGLGDDRWPLVTHFVGCKPCGEHGASYEAARCRRGMERALNFADDQILKLYGFQHESLNTTAVWRVRNDTGRPMDADDEEIGRLLHPSFRASSKPL
;
A
#
# COMPACT_ATOMS: atom_id res chain seq x y z
N MET A 1 -2.39 5.04 -11.12
CA MET A 1 -1.84 4.37 -9.92
C MET A 1 -1.66 2.88 -10.18
N ARG A 2 -2.71 2.09 -10.48
CA ARG A 2 -2.54 0.63 -10.66
C ARG A 2 -2.03 0.14 -12.04
N SER A 3 -1.91 0.99 -13.07
CA SER A 3 -2.03 0.49 -14.45
C SER A 3 -0.76 0.14 -15.23
N LYS A 4 0.47 0.41 -14.75
CA LYS A 4 1.68 0.15 -15.60
C LYS A 4 2.99 -0.23 -14.88
N GLY A 5 2.99 -0.41 -13.56
CA GLY A 5 4.20 -0.74 -12.80
C GLY A 5 4.00 -1.88 -11.82
N ARG A 6 5.11 -2.45 -11.35
CA ARG A 6 5.17 -3.41 -10.25
C ARG A 6 5.90 -2.79 -9.05
N PRO A 7 5.57 -3.19 -7.82
CA PRO A 7 6.33 -2.80 -6.63
C PRO A 7 7.84 -3.06 -6.78
N GLY A 8 8.65 -2.29 -6.05
CA GLY A 8 10.11 -2.44 -6.02
C GLY A 8 10.92 -1.62 -7.03
N LEU A 9 10.26 -0.84 -7.91
CA LEU A 9 10.95 0.06 -8.85
C LEU A 9 11.32 1.41 -8.21
N GLY A 10 10.39 2.03 -7.47
CA GLY A 10 10.62 3.30 -6.80
C GLY A 10 10.62 4.54 -7.70
N ASP A 11 10.38 4.38 -9.01
CA ASP A 11 10.35 5.44 -10.01
C ASP A 11 8.92 5.85 -10.41
N ASP A 12 8.76 6.57 -11.51
CA ASP A 12 7.46 7.02 -12.05
C ASP A 12 6.48 5.89 -12.34
N ARG A 13 6.98 4.66 -12.53
CA ARG A 13 6.16 3.46 -12.75
C ARG A 13 5.57 2.94 -11.45
N TRP A 14 6.27 3.10 -10.32
CA TRP A 14 5.82 2.73 -8.98
C TRP A 14 6.51 3.58 -7.91
N PRO A 15 5.93 4.74 -7.53
CA PRO A 15 6.62 5.70 -6.70
C PRO A 15 6.82 5.16 -5.28
N LEU A 16 8.05 5.26 -4.77
CA LEU A 16 8.35 4.90 -3.38
C LEU A 16 7.67 5.86 -2.39
N VAL A 17 7.65 7.15 -2.72
CA VAL A 17 7.06 8.20 -1.87
C VAL A 17 6.03 8.98 -2.66
N THR A 18 4.83 9.11 -2.11
CA THR A 18 3.83 10.09 -2.57
C THR A 18 3.76 11.22 -1.57
N HIS A 19 4.41 12.34 -1.87
CA HIS A 19 4.46 13.50 -0.98
C HIS A 19 3.42 14.55 -1.37
N PHE A 20 2.53 14.91 -0.45
CA PHE A 20 1.44 15.86 -0.66
C PHE A 20 1.85 17.32 -0.36
N VAL A 21 2.88 17.81 -1.06
CA VAL A 21 3.35 19.20 -0.93
C VAL A 21 2.19 20.16 -1.21
N GLY A 22 2.03 21.18 -0.36
CA GLY A 22 0.96 22.19 -0.49
C GLY A 22 -0.40 21.75 0.06
N CYS A 23 -0.59 20.48 0.41
CA CYS A 23 -1.75 20.03 1.18
C CYS A 23 -1.53 20.25 2.68
N LYS A 24 -2.53 20.81 3.36
CA LYS A 24 -2.50 21.13 4.80
C LYS A 24 -3.66 20.45 5.55
N PRO A 25 -3.63 19.10 5.71
CA PRO A 25 -4.76 18.35 6.26
C PRO A 25 -5.02 18.67 7.75
N CYS A 26 -4.03 19.19 8.48
CA CYS A 26 -4.13 19.55 9.88
C CYS A 26 -4.67 20.98 10.13
N GLY A 27 -5.10 21.71 9.08
CA GLY A 27 -5.78 23.00 9.24
C GLY A 27 -4.88 24.25 9.28
N GLU A 28 -3.69 24.18 8.68
CA GLU A 28 -2.79 25.34 8.58
C GLU A 28 -3.18 26.31 7.46
N HIS A 29 -2.89 27.61 7.66
CA HIS A 29 -3.02 28.63 6.62
C HIS A 29 -2.04 28.38 5.47
N GLY A 30 -2.39 28.84 4.26
CA GLY A 30 -1.51 28.75 3.09
C GLY A 30 -1.57 27.42 2.34
N ALA A 31 -2.68 26.68 2.44
CA ALA A 31 -2.90 25.52 1.57
C ALA A 31 -2.91 25.95 0.10
N SER A 32 -2.10 25.29 -0.72
CA SER A 32 -2.04 25.55 -2.16
C SER A 32 -3.14 24.83 -2.94
N TYR A 33 -3.81 23.87 -2.30
CA TYR A 33 -4.83 23.03 -2.91
C TYR A 33 -6.04 22.87 -1.99
N GLU A 34 -7.21 22.70 -2.61
CA GLU A 34 -8.47 22.43 -1.92
C GLU A 34 -8.38 21.21 -1.00
N ALA A 35 -8.84 21.37 0.24
CA ALA A 35 -8.77 20.34 1.28
C ALA A 35 -9.42 19.02 0.83
N ALA A 36 -10.57 19.08 0.15
CA ALA A 36 -11.26 17.89 -0.35
C ALA A 36 -10.47 17.15 -1.44
N ARG A 37 -9.72 17.87 -2.30
CA ARG A 37 -8.86 17.27 -3.32
C ARG A 37 -7.66 16.58 -2.67
N CYS A 38 -7.03 17.25 -1.70
CA CYS A 38 -5.94 16.68 -0.91
C CYS A 38 -6.37 15.40 -0.21
N ARG A 39 -7.48 15.43 0.53
CA ARG A 39 -8.00 14.27 1.27
C ARG A 39 -8.25 13.07 0.36
N ARG A 40 -8.97 13.26 -0.76
CA ARG A 40 -9.21 12.19 -1.74
C ARG A 40 -7.91 11.66 -2.36
N GLY A 41 -6.94 12.53 -2.59
CA GLY A 41 -5.61 12.14 -3.09
C GLY A 41 -4.87 11.27 -2.07
N MET A 42 -4.88 11.68 -0.80
CA MET A 42 -4.24 10.98 0.32
C MET A 42 -4.87 9.61 0.55
N GLU A 43 -6.20 9.51 0.59
CA GLU A 43 -6.93 8.23 0.72
C GLU A 43 -6.54 7.26 -0.40
N ARG A 44 -6.51 7.73 -1.66
CA ARG A 44 -6.12 6.90 -2.80
C ARG A 44 -4.66 6.45 -2.74
N ALA A 45 -3.76 7.31 -2.28
CA ALA A 45 -2.35 6.97 -2.11
C ALA A 45 -2.15 5.97 -0.97
N LEU A 46 -2.88 6.14 0.14
CA LEU A 46 -2.90 5.19 1.24
C LEU A 46 -3.39 3.82 0.77
N ASN A 47 -4.55 3.75 0.12
CA ASN A 47 -5.10 2.49 -0.40
C ASN A 47 -4.19 1.82 -1.44
N PHE A 48 -3.46 2.61 -2.24
CA PHE A 48 -2.47 2.08 -3.17
C PHE A 48 -1.27 1.45 -2.47
N ALA A 49 -0.82 2.03 -1.36
CA ALA A 49 0.22 1.45 -0.51
C ALA A 49 -0.30 0.23 0.26
N ASP A 50 -1.49 0.35 0.86
CA ASP A 50 -2.10 -0.63 1.73
C ASP A 50 -2.47 -1.93 0.99
N ASP A 51 -2.86 -1.83 -0.29
CA ASP A 51 -3.02 -2.99 -1.17
C ASP A 51 -1.76 -3.88 -1.25
N GLN A 52 -0.55 -3.31 -1.12
CA GLN A 52 0.69 -4.11 -1.11
C GLN A 52 0.81 -4.94 0.18
N ILE A 53 0.23 -4.46 1.28
CA ILE A 53 0.21 -5.14 2.58
C ILE A 53 -0.96 -6.13 2.65
N LEU A 54 -2.17 -5.70 2.31
CA LEU A 54 -3.38 -6.52 2.37
C LEU A 54 -3.27 -7.79 1.52
N LYS A 55 -2.60 -7.71 0.35
CA LYS A 55 -2.41 -8.87 -0.52
C LYS A 55 -1.60 -9.98 0.14
N LEU A 56 -0.67 -9.65 1.04
CA LEU A 56 0.07 -10.65 1.82
C LEU A 56 -0.87 -11.53 2.64
N TYR A 57 -2.00 -10.97 3.06
CA TYR A 57 -3.02 -11.61 3.89
C TYR A 57 -4.26 -12.05 3.08
N GLY A 58 -4.24 -11.95 1.75
CA GLY A 58 -5.34 -12.40 0.90
C GLY A 58 -6.50 -11.41 0.77
N PHE A 59 -6.25 -10.12 0.99
CA PHE A 59 -7.23 -9.05 0.81
C PHE A 59 -6.74 -7.98 -0.19
N GLN A 60 -7.66 -7.17 -0.67
CA GLN A 60 -7.36 -5.98 -1.46
C GLN A 60 -8.50 -4.97 -1.34
N HIS A 61 -8.23 -3.67 -1.44
CA HIS A 61 -9.27 -2.65 -1.58
C HIS A 61 -10.05 -2.85 -2.90
N GLU A 62 -11.39 -2.81 -2.81
CA GLU A 62 -12.31 -2.93 -3.96
C GLU A 62 -11.97 -1.89 -5.05
N SER A 63 -11.67 -0.67 -4.62
CA SER A 63 -11.09 0.38 -5.46
C SER A 63 -10.23 1.31 -4.60
N LEU A 64 -9.39 2.14 -5.22
CA LEU A 64 -8.60 3.11 -4.48
C LEU A 64 -9.44 4.22 -3.82
N ASN A 65 -10.73 4.33 -4.13
CA ASN A 65 -11.61 5.39 -3.63
C ASN A 65 -12.46 4.96 -2.43
N THR A 66 -12.36 3.72 -1.97
CA THR A 66 -13.14 3.17 -0.86
C THR A 66 -12.20 2.51 0.14
N THR A 67 -12.62 2.42 1.40
CA THR A 67 -11.94 1.66 2.45
C THR A 67 -12.40 0.20 2.49
N ALA A 68 -13.41 -0.17 1.69
CA ALA A 68 -13.92 -1.53 1.60
C ALA A 68 -12.89 -2.45 0.94
N VAL A 69 -12.72 -3.62 1.54
CA VAL A 69 -11.80 -4.67 1.06
C VAL A 69 -12.57 -5.92 0.67
N TRP A 70 -12.07 -6.61 -0.34
CA TRP A 70 -12.56 -7.91 -0.75
C TRP A 70 -11.44 -8.95 -0.63
N ARG A 71 -11.86 -10.21 -0.49
CA ARG A 71 -10.95 -11.35 -0.38
C ARG A 71 -10.49 -11.76 -1.77
N VAL A 72 -9.17 -11.79 -2.00
CA VAL A 72 -8.61 -12.14 -3.33
C VAL A 72 -8.34 -13.62 -3.53
N ARG A 73 -8.33 -14.41 -2.44
CA ARG A 73 -8.12 -15.87 -2.47
C ARG A 73 -8.96 -16.59 -1.42
N ASN A 74 -9.37 -17.83 -1.70
CA ASN A 74 -10.10 -18.65 -0.74
C ASN A 74 -9.23 -18.98 0.49
N ASP A 75 -9.89 -19.20 1.62
CA ASP A 75 -9.21 -19.71 2.82
C ASP A 75 -8.72 -21.15 2.57
N THR A 76 -7.57 -21.46 3.15
CA THR A 76 -6.94 -22.78 3.06
C THR A 76 -6.67 -23.30 4.47
N GLY A 77 -6.87 -24.60 4.69
CA GLY A 77 -6.42 -25.27 5.93
C GLY A 77 -4.89 -25.38 6.01
N ARG A 78 -4.18 -24.98 4.95
CA ARG A 78 -2.73 -25.05 4.81
C ARG A 78 -2.15 -23.66 4.45
N PRO A 79 -2.15 -22.70 5.38
CA PRO A 79 -1.78 -21.30 5.09
C PRO A 79 -0.29 -21.08 4.77
N MET A 80 0.57 -22.04 5.14
CA MET A 80 2.01 -21.97 4.90
C MET A 80 2.41 -22.46 3.50
N ASP A 81 1.53 -23.18 2.81
CA ASP A 81 1.79 -23.72 1.46
C ASP A 81 1.44 -22.69 0.38
N ALA A 82 1.65 -21.40 0.66
CA ALA A 82 1.37 -20.36 -0.31
C ALA A 82 2.31 -20.51 -1.52
N ASP A 83 1.73 -20.85 -2.68
CA ASP A 83 2.46 -21.02 -3.95
C ASP A 83 3.13 -19.73 -4.47
N ASP A 84 2.80 -18.58 -3.87
CA ASP A 84 3.32 -17.28 -4.25
C ASP A 84 4.62 -16.96 -3.50
N GLU A 85 5.74 -17.21 -4.19
CA GLU A 85 7.09 -16.96 -3.68
C GLU A 85 7.34 -15.47 -3.33
N GLU A 86 6.69 -14.54 -4.04
CA GLU A 86 6.83 -13.11 -3.78
C GLU A 86 6.16 -12.74 -2.44
N ILE A 87 4.94 -13.24 -2.20
CA ILE A 87 4.25 -13.06 -0.91
C ILE A 87 5.08 -13.65 0.22
N GLY A 88 5.65 -14.85 0.05
CA GLY A 88 6.53 -15.47 1.04
C GLY A 88 7.74 -14.60 1.39
N ARG A 89 8.42 -14.05 0.37
CA ARG A 89 9.57 -13.14 0.55
C ARG A 89 9.19 -11.83 1.25
N LEU A 90 8.01 -11.29 1.01
CA LEU A 90 7.53 -10.05 1.65
C LEU A 90 7.05 -10.25 3.09
N LEU A 91 6.46 -11.42 3.41
CA LEU A 91 6.08 -11.79 4.77
C LEU A 91 7.31 -12.09 5.65
N HIS A 92 8.35 -12.67 5.06
CA HIS A 92 9.60 -13.03 5.74
C HIS A 92 10.82 -12.40 5.06
N PRO A 93 10.96 -11.06 5.14
CA PRO A 93 11.99 -10.35 4.39
C PRO A 93 13.37 -10.44 5.06
N SER A 94 14.42 -10.39 4.24
CA SER A 94 15.82 -10.43 4.70
C SER A 94 16.19 -9.26 5.62
N PHE A 95 15.57 -8.09 5.45
CA PHE A 95 15.83 -6.91 6.29
C PHE A 95 15.38 -7.10 7.75
N ARG A 96 14.59 -8.14 8.07
CA ARG A 96 14.23 -8.53 9.45
C ARG A 96 15.06 -9.68 10.00
N ALA A 97 15.90 -10.32 9.20
CA ALA A 97 16.59 -11.57 9.57
C ALA A 97 17.74 -11.40 10.59
N SER A 98 18.13 -10.17 10.97
CA SER A 98 19.31 -9.92 11.82
C SER A 98 19.12 -8.91 12.95
N SER A 99 17.88 -8.58 13.35
CA SER A 99 17.66 -7.85 14.60
C SER A 99 17.86 -8.79 15.80
N LYS A 100 19.11 -9.08 16.17
CA LYS A 100 19.38 -9.43 17.58
C LYS A 100 18.94 -8.21 18.39
N PRO A 101 18.02 -8.34 19.36
CA PRO A 101 17.74 -7.25 20.27
C PRO A 101 19.05 -6.89 20.98
N LEU A 102 19.35 -5.59 21.02
CA LEU A 102 20.48 -5.06 21.81
C LEU A 102 20.25 -5.35 23.29
#